data_AF-A0A2C7AT55-F1
#
_entry.id   AF-A0A2C7AT55-F1
#
_cell.length_a   1.000
_cell.length_b   1.000
_cell.length_c   1.000
_cell.angle_alpha   90.00
_cell.angle_beta   90.00
_cell.angle_gamma   90.00
#
_symmetry.space_group_name_H-M   'P 1'
#
loop_
_entity.id
_entity.type
_entity.pdbx_description
1 polymer ?
#
loop_
_entity_poly.entity_id
_entity_poly.type
_entity_poly.pdbx_seq_one_letter_code
_entity_poly.pdbx_strand_id
1 'polypeptide(L)'
;MTTPDFVLRLRAAIGHDPLWLIGASAIVLRPGDTGQQVLLGKRSDSGRWSSIDGIVEPGEAPRRPRCANASRRPSSPWRWSGW
;
A
#
# COMPACT_ATOMS: atom_id res chain seq x y z
N MET A 1 -7.33 1.05 -6.29
CA MET A 1 -6.77 2.17 -5.50
C MET A 1 -6.87 3.40 -6.38
N THR A 2 -7.36 4.53 -5.86
CA THR A 2 -7.36 5.78 -6.63
C THR A 2 -5.91 6.24 -6.78
N THR A 3 -5.45 6.39 -8.01
CA THR A 3 -4.14 6.97 -8.32
C THR A 3 -4.09 8.41 -7.77
N PRO A 4 -3.05 8.79 -7.00
CA PRO A 4 -2.99 10.13 -6.44
C PRO A 4 -2.87 11.24 -7.49
N ASP A 5 -3.39 12.43 -7.16
CA ASP A 5 -3.43 13.57 -8.07
C ASP A 5 -2.04 14.02 -8.54
N PHE A 6 -1.00 13.88 -7.71
CA PHE A 6 0.36 14.23 -8.13
C PHE A 6 0.86 13.33 -9.26
N VAL A 7 0.55 12.02 -9.21
CA VAL A 7 0.90 11.06 -10.26
C VAL A 7 0.16 11.38 -11.54
N LEU A 8 -1.13 11.77 -11.44
CA LEU A 8 -1.91 12.21 -12.59
C LEU A 8 -1.31 13.47 -13.23
N ARG A 9 -0.91 14.45 -12.41
CA ARG A 9 -0.23 15.67 -12.89
C ARG A 9 1.11 15.38 -13.55
N LEU A 10 1.93 14.48 -13.00
CA LEU A 10 3.16 14.05 -13.66
C LEU A 10 2.86 13.37 -14.98
N ARG A 11 1.87 12.47 -15.03
CA ARG A 11 1.47 11.78 -16.26
C ARG A 11 0.98 12.74 -17.35
N ALA A 12 0.28 13.81 -16.99
CA ALA A 12 -0.10 14.84 -17.94
C ALA A 12 1.12 15.59 -18.52
N ALA A 13 2.20 15.74 -17.75
CA ALA A 13 3.40 16.46 -18.17
C ALA A 13 4.38 15.61 -19.00
N ILE A 14 4.57 14.32 -18.66
CA ILE A 14 5.58 13.45 -19.29
C ILE A 14 4.97 12.37 -20.20
N GLY A 15 3.65 12.28 -20.28
CA GLY A 15 2.94 11.26 -21.03
C GLY A 15 3.23 9.83 -20.53
N HIS A 16 3.62 8.96 -21.45
CA HIS A 16 3.86 7.54 -21.20
C HIS A 16 5.31 7.18 -20.90
N ASP A 17 6.20 8.17 -20.83
CA ASP A 17 7.60 7.93 -20.53
C ASP A 17 7.77 7.28 -19.14
N PRO A 18 8.88 6.54 -18.92
CA PRO A 18 9.18 5.93 -17.62
C PRO A 18 9.14 6.95 -16.50
N LEU A 19 8.38 6.65 -15.44
CA LEU A 19 8.20 7.54 -14.31
C LEU A 19 8.82 6.92 -13.05
N TRP A 20 9.76 7.64 -12.45
CA TRP A 20 10.32 7.25 -11.16
C TRP A 20 9.35 7.62 -10.03
N LEU A 21 8.91 6.61 -9.28
CA LEU A 21 8.03 6.76 -8.13
C LEU A 21 8.65 6.08 -6.92
N ILE A 22 8.53 6.74 -5.77
CA ILE A 22 8.93 6.16 -4.50
C ILE A 22 7.72 5.39 -3.95
N GLY A 23 7.90 4.09 -3.74
CA GLY A 23 6.93 3.24 -3.06
C GLY A 23 7.34 2.97 -1.62
N ALA A 24 6.36 2.72 -0.76
CA ALA A 24 6.56 2.21 0.58
C ALA A 24 5.71 0.95 0.79
N SER A 25 6.23 0.00 1.59
CA SER A 25 5.52 -1.21 1.98
C SER A 25 5.59 -1.38 3.49
N ALA A 26 4.44 -1.65 4.11
CA ALA A 26 4.33 -1.91 5.54
C ALA A 26 4.13 -3.41 5.78
N ILE A 27 5.02 -3.98 6.58
CA ILE A 27 4.89 -5.34 7.13
C ILE A 27 4.51 -5.21 8.59
N VAL A 28 3.28 -5.61 8.93
CA VAL A 28 2.79 -5.61 10.30
C VAL A 28 2.83 -7.04 10.81
N LEU A 29 3.57 -7.24 11.89
CA LEU A 29 3.74 -8.53 12.54
C LEU A 29 2.93 -8.57 13.83
N ARG A 30 2.34 -9.72 14.13
CA ARG A 30 1.79 -10.02 15.45
C ARG A 30 2.06 -11.47 15.85
N PRO A 31 2.10 -11.79 17.14
CA PRO A 31 2.01 -13.17 17.60
C PRO A 31 0.66 -13.79 17.23
N GLY A 32 0.67 -15.01 16.71
CA GLY A 32 -0.49 -15.85 16.49
C GLY A 32 -0.27 -17.26 17.04
N ASP A 33 -1.28 -18.11 16.89
CA ASP A 33 -1.34 -19.41 17.57
C ASP A 33 -0.25 -20.39 17.10
N THR A 34 0.20 -20.28 15.84
CA THR A 34 1.24 -21.15 15.24
C THR A 34 2.59 -20.46 15.07
N GLY A 35 2.74 -19.20 15.49
CA GLY A 35 3.95 -18.41 15.28
C GLY A 35 3.65 -16.95 14.92
N GLN A 36 4.61 -16.27 14.29
CA GLN A 36 4.39 -14.90 13.84
C GLN A 36 3.45 -14.84 12.63
N GLN A 37 2.46 -13.96 12.70
CA GLN A 37 1.51 -13.70 11.63
C GLN A 37 1.78 -12.33 11.00
N VAL A 38 1.58 -12.25 9.68
CA VAL A 38 1.72 -11.02 8.89
C VAL A 38 0.33 -10.51 8.49
N LEU A 39 0.13 -9.19 8.55
CA LEU A 39 -1.07 -8.55 8.05
C LEU A 39 -1.04 -8.44 6.52
N LEU A 40 -2.03 -9.02 5.86
CA LEU A 40 -2.21 -8.92 4.42
C LEU A 40 -3.51 -8.16 4.09
N GLY A 41 -3.43 -7.34 3.05
CA GLY A 41 -4.57 -6.68 2.43
C GLY A 41 -4.98 -7.41 1.17
N LYS A 42 -6.28 -7.61 0.97
CA LYS A 42 -6.81 -8.09 -0.31
C LYS A 42 -6.90 -6.91 -1.28
N ARG A 43 -6.15 -6.98 -2.38
CA ARG A 43 -6.19 -5.95 -3.41
C ARG A 43 -7.56 -5.93 -4.09
N SER A 44 -8.10 -4.74 -4.31
CA SER A 44 -9.41 -4.58 -4.96
C SER A 44 -9.37 -4.81 -6.47
N ASP A 45 -8.20 -4.67 -7.10
CA ASP A 45 -8.04 -4.82 -8.56
C ASP A 45 -7.95 -6.27 -9.04
N SER A 46 -7.31 -7.12 -8.23
CA SER A 46 -6.91 -8.48 -8.61
C SER A 46 -7.44 -9.53 -7.65
N GLY A 47 -8.00 -9.12 -6.50
CA GLY A 47 -8.43 -10.02 -5.43
C GLY A 47 -7.28 -10.78 -4.76
N ARG A 48 -6.03 -10.51 -5.12
CA ARG A 48 -4.85 -11.16 -4.54
C ARG A 48 -4.52 -10.58 -3.17
N TRP A 49 -3.95 -11.41 -2.31
CA TRP A 49 -3.40 -10.99 -1.03
C TRP A 49 -1.99 -10.43 -1.23
N SER A 50 -1.71 -9.28 -0.65
CA SER A 50 -0.41 -8.60 -0.71
C SER A 50 -0.10 -7.97 0.64
N SER A 51 1.18 -7.62 0.84
CA SER A 51 1.57 -6.65 1.86
C SER A 51 0.85 -5.32 1.64
N ILE A 52 0.88 -4.44 2.64
CA ILE A 52 0.25 -3.13 2.53
C ILE A 52 1.23 -2.20 1.82
N ASP A 53 1.02 -2.02 0.52
CA ASP A 53 1.83 -1.19 -0.37
C ASP A 53 1.13 0.12 -0.77
N GLY A 54 1.93 1.15 -1.09
CA GLY A 54 1.45 2.43 -1.58
C GLY A 54 2.55 3.35 -2.11
N ILE A 55 2.17 4.33 -2.93
CA ILE A 55 3.06 5.37 -3.47
C ILE A 55 3.27 6.46 -2.41
N VAL A 56 4.48 6.96 -2.21
CA VAL A 56 4.73 8.05 -1.25
C VAL A 56 4.40 9.40 -1.88
N GLU A 57 3.59 10.20 -1.20
CA GLU A 57 3.28 11.57 -1.62
C GLU A 57 4.48 12.51 -1.39
N PRO A 58 4.75 13.47 -2.29
CA PRO A 58 5.76 14.50 -2.05
C PRO A 58 5.47 15.29 -0.77
N GLY A 59 6.45 15.37 0.14
CA GLY A 59 6.32 16.05 1.44
C GLY A 59 5.82 15.17 2.58
N GLU A 60 5.56 13.89 2.33
CA GLU A 60 5.16 12.94 3.36
C GLU A 60 6.34 12.31 4.10
N ALA A 61 6.21 12.16 5.43
CA ALA A 61 7.22 11.50 6.23
C ALA A 61 7.21 9.98 5.97
N PRO A 62 8.38 9.32 5.75
CA PRO A 62 8.46 7.89 5.47
C PRO A 62 7.84 6.98 6.56
N ARG A 63 7.77 7.47 7.80
CA ARG A 63 7.17 6.74 8.93
C ARG A 63 5.63 6.65 8.83
N ARG A 64 5.00 7.57 8.08
CA ARG A 64 3.54 7.66 8.02
C ARG A 64 3.05 7.99 6.62
N PRO A 65 3.35 7.15 5.61
CA PRO A 65 2.77 7.31 4.31
C PRO A 65 1.24 7.20 4.42
N ARG A 66 0.51 8.20 3.94
CA ARG A 66 -0.95 8.27 3.81
C ARG A 66 -1.45 7.21 2.86
N CYS A 67 -0.59 6.76 1.96
CA CYS A 67 -0.82 5.63 1.08
C CYS A 67 -0.69 4.27 1.78
N ALA A 68 -0.13 4.18 2.99
CA ALA A 68 -0.30 2.99 3.79
C ALA A 68 -1.72 2.99 4.36
N ASN A 69 -2.53 2.09 3.81
CA ASN A 69 -3.85 1.71 4.29
C ASN A 69 -3.87 1.19 5.75
N ALA A 70 -2.75 1.27 6.47
CA ALA A 70 -2.56 0.78 7.83
C ALA A 70 -3.35 1.55 8.89
N SER A 71 -3.74 2.81 8.62
CA SER A 71 -4.44 3.66 9.60
C SER A 71 -5.93 3.89 9.33
N ARG A 72 -6.41 3.61 8.12
CA ARG A 72 -7.82 3.74 7.75
C ARG A 72 -8.37 2.33 7.57
N ARG A 73 -9.45 1.96 8.27
CA ARG A 73 -10.26 0.79 7.90
C ARG A 73 -10.89 1.06 6.53
N PRO A 74 -10.48 0.40 5.45
CA PRO A 74 -11.18 0.42 4.19
C PRO A 74 -12.14 -0.76 4.18
N SER A 75 -13.15 -0.71 3.33
CA SER A 75 -14.16 -1.74 3.11
C SER A 75 -13.62 -3.11 2.62
N SER A 76 -12.30 -3.30 2.53
CA SER A 76 -11.64 -4.50 2.01
C SER A 76 -11.32 -5.51 3.12
N PRO A 77 -11.41 -6.83 2.85
CA PRO A 77 -11.12 -7.84 3.86
C PRO A 77 -9.61 -7.92 4.15
N TRP A 78 -9.28 -7.87 5.44
CA TRP A 78 -7.94 -8.09 5.98
C TRP A 78 -7.78 -9.55 6.41
N ARG A 79 -6.57 -10.11 6.27
CA ARG A 79 -6.27 -11.45 6.77
C ARG A 79 -4.89 -11.51 7.38
N TRP A 80 -4.78 -12.20 8.50
CA TRP A 80 -3.50 -12.62 9.06
C TRP A 80 -3.04 -13.90 8.37
N SER A 81 -1.83 -13.92 7.83
CA SER A 81 -1.23 -15.18 7.34
C SER A 81 -0.75 -15.99 8.54
N GLY A 82 -1.35 -17.15 8.78
CA GLY A 82 -0.76 -18.19 9.62
C GLY A 82 -0.04 -19.17 8.70
N TRP A 83 1.26 -19.35 8.92
CA TRP A 83 1.98 -20.53 8.49
C TRP A 83 1.93 -21.55 9.62
#